data_AF-A0A1F7GL37-F1
#
_entry.id   AF-A0A1F7GL37-F1
#
_cell.length_a   1.000
_cell.length_b   1.000
_cell.length_c   1.000
_cell.angle_alpha   90.00
_cell.angle_beta   90.00
_cell.angle_gamma   90.00
#
_symmetry.space_group_name_H-M   'P 1'
#
loop_
_entity.id
_entity.type
_entity.pdbx_description
1 polymer ?
#
loop_
_entity_poly.entity_id
_entity_poly.type
_entity_poly.pdbx_seq_one_letter_code
_entity_poly.pdbx_strand_id
1 'polypeptide(L)'
;MLAEAKGRSPERSRRNKHMKFIQIKQGKKSKHVVNTPGEYIFFIHNYSGEVDIEIKSQEAKVFIYGIYVGKKGDNFTLNTIQHHKIGNSISDLLIKGVFFDDAKFIYDGLIKIDKKAQKSNAYQKNQNLMLSKDVFVSSKPNLEILANDVRCTHGSTTGQLDQTQVYYLKTRGLTEDTAQKLLIEGFVGDVFNKMEENGVDDPVILERIRQSTT
;
A
#
# COMPACT_ATOMS: atom_id res chain seq x y z
N MET A 1 28.23 -26.86 -15.94
CA MET A 1 26.91 -27.31 -16.43
C MET A 1 25.97 -26.12 -16.29
N LEU A 2 25.74 -25.42 -17.40
CA LEU A 2 24.98 -24.18 -17.46
C LEU A 2 23.50 -24.50 -17.25
N ALA A 3 22.91 -24.00 -16.17
CA ALA A 3 21.46 -24.03 -16.00
C ALA A 3 20.89 -22.80 -16.72
N GLU A 4 20.19 -23.07 -17.82
CA GLU A 4 19.52 -22.09 -18.66
C GLU A 4 18.53 -21.25 -17.84
N ALA A 5 18.70 -19.93 -17.95
CA ALA A 5 17.73 -18.96 -17.48
C ALA A 5 16.42 -19.20 -18.24
N LYS A 6 15.40 -19.71 -17.55
CA LYS A 6 14.02 -19.76 -18.07
C LYS A 6 13.64 -18.35 -18.51
N GLY A 7 13.53 -18.17 -19.82
CA GLY A 7 13.17 -16.91 -20.45
C GLY A 7 11.90 -16.34 -19.86
N ARG A 8 11.94 -15.06 -19.48
CA ARG A 8 10.75 -14.26 -19.21
C ARG A 8 9.91 -14.26 -20.50
N SER A 9 8.73 -14.86 -20.42
CA SER A 9 7.77 -14.95 -21.52
C SER A 9 7.44 -13.56 -22.09
N PRO A 10 7.53 -13.31 -23.41
CA PRO A 10 7.41 -11.98 -24.03
C PRO A 10 5.99 -11.36 -24.01
N GLU A 11 5.00 -12.03 -23.43
CA GLU A 11 3.58 -11.65 -23.54
C GLU A 11 3.07 -10.66 -22.49
N ARG A 12 3.85 -10.34 -21.44
CA ARG A 12 3.36 -9.47 -20.33
C ARG A 12 3.32 -7.97 -20.64
N SER A 13 3.89 -7.52 -21.77
CA SER A 13 4.03 -6.09 -22.09
C SER A 13 2.79 -5.43 -22.73
N ARG A 14 1.64 -6.13 -22.87
CA ARG A 14 0.49 -5.64 -23.66
C ARG A 14 -0.80 -5.32 -22.90
N ARG A 15 -0.81 -5.19 -21.57
CA ARG A 15 -2.05 -4.89 -20.83
C ARG A 15 -2.10 -3.46 -20.29
N ASN A 16 -3.25 -2.82 -20.55
CA ASN A 16 -3.77 -1.52 -20.09
C ASN A 16 -3.31 -0.22 -20.75
N LYS A 17 -3.90 0.06 -21.93
CA LYS A 17 -3.89 1.38 -22.58
C LYS A 17 -4.69 2.47 -21.82
N HIS A 18 -5.38 2.17 -20.71
CA HIS A 18 -6.32 3.10 -20.02
C HIS A 18 -6.09 3.19 -18.49
N MET A 19 -4.91 2.81 -18.00
CA MET A 19 -4.53 2.93 -16.60
C MET A 19 -3.91 4.30 -16.32
N LYS A 20 -4.34 4.98 -15.25
CA LYS A 20 -3.73 6.24 -14.79
C LYS A 20 -2.95 6.02 -13.50
N PHE A 21 -1.65 6.27 -13.55
CA PHE A 21 -0.76 6.22 -12.38
C PHE A 21 -0.50 7.62 -11.83
N ILE A 22 -0.67 7.80 -10.52
CA ILE A 22 -0.53 9.09 -9.82
C ILE A 22 0.34 8.88 -8.58
N GLN A 23 1.49 9.54 -8.53
CA GLN A 23 2.35 9.54 -7.35
C GLN A 23 2.07 10.77 -6.48
N ILE A 24 1.75 10.55 -5.21
CA ILE A 24 1.53 11.61 -4.22
C ILE A 24 2.86 11.93 -3.55
N LYS A 25 3.42 13.11 -3.85
CA LYS A 25 4.80 13.46 -3.49
C LYS A 25 4.91 14.29 -2.21
N GLN A 26 4.18 15.40 -2.08
CA GLN A 26 4.24 16.31 -0.91
C GLN A 26 2.98 17.17 -0.79
N GLY A 27 2.75 17.77 0.38
CA GLY A 27 1.64 18.68 0.67
C GLY A 27 0.86 18.28 1.93
N LYS A 28 -0.02 19.15 2.44
CA LYS A 28 -0.85 18.81 3.62
C LYS A 28 -2.14 18.06 3.28
N LYS A 29 -2.65 18.26 2.07
CA LYS A 29 -3.88 17.64 1.57
C LYS A 29 -3.78 17.44 0.07
N SER A 30 -4.04 16.22 -0.39
CA SER A 30 -4.11 15.83 -1.79
C SER A 30 -5.51 15.32 -2.08
N LYS A 31 -6.28 16.08 -2.86
CA LYS A 31 -7.63 15.68 -3.28
C LYS A 31 -7.62 15.25 -4.75
N HIS A 32 -8.15 14.08 -5.03
CA HIS A 32 -8.27 13.51 -6.37
C HIS A 32 -9.72 13.14 -6.65
N VAL A 33 -10.19 13.43 -7.87
CA VAL A 33 -11.55 13.11 -8.28
C VAL A 33 -11.50 12.20 -9.49
N VAL A 34 -12.09 11.02 -9.35
CA VAL A 34 -12.21 10.01 -10.41
C VAL A 34 -13.58 10.17 -11.08
N ASN A 35 -13.59 10.87 -12.21
CA ASN A 35 -14.80 11.23 -12.95
C ASN A 35 -15.05 10.38 -14.21
N THR A 36 -14.12 9.51 -14.60
CA THR A 36 -14.29 8.63 -15.77
C THR A 36 -14.05 7.17 -15.39
N PRO A 37 -14.67 6.20 -16.07
CA PRO A 37 -14.39 4.79 -15.88
C PRO A 37 -12.92 4.47 -16.15
N GLY A 38 -12.46 3.34 -15.65
CA GLY A 38 -11.10 2.86 -15.85
C GLY A 38 -10.35 2.59 -14.55
N GLU A 39 -9.06 2.31 -14.68
CA GLU A 39 -8.20 1.87 -13.59
C GLU A 39 -7.26 3.01 -13.17
N TYR A 40 -7.23 3.29 -11.88
CA TYR A 40 -6.45 4.37 -11.29
C TYR A 40 -5.57 3.78 -10.20
N ILE A 41 -4.29 4.11 -10.22
CA ILE A 41 -3.34 3.68 -9.20
C ILE A 41 -2.73 4.91 -8.57
N PHE A 42 -2.95 5.06 -7.27
CA PHE A 42 -2.34 6.10 -6.45
C PHE A 42 -1.21 5.46 -5.65
N PHE A 43 -0.01 6.05 -5.74
CA PHE A 43 1.14 5.59 -4.97
C PHE A 43 1.58 6.64 -3.97
N ILE A 44 1.75 6.21 -2.72
CA ILE A 44 2.09 7.04 -1.56
C ILE A 44 3.40 6.52 -0.97
N HIS A 45 4.38 7.40 -0.77
CA HIS A 45 5.64 7.03 -0.12
C HIS A 45 6.07 8.10 0.87
N ASN A 46 6.17 7.73 2.16
CA ASN A 46 6.57 8.61 3.27
C ASN A 46 5.86 9.97 3.29
N TYR A 47 4.60 10.00 2.84
CA TYR A 47 3.79 11.22 2.77
C TYR A 47 3.08 11.45 4.11
N SER A 48 3.12 12.69 4.61
CA SER A 48 2.33 13.12 5.77
C SER A 48 1.26 14.12 5.34
N GLY A 49 0.00 13.81 5.60
CA GLY A 49 -1.15 14.65 5.26
C GLY A 49 -2.42 13.84 5.00
N GLU A 50 -3.36 14.46 4.31
CA GLU A 50 -4.64 13.84 3.94
C GLU A 50 -4.67 13.50 2.44
N VAL A 51 -5.09 12.29 2.10
CA VAL A 51 -5.36 11.85 0.73
C VAL A 51 -6.84 11.55 0.59
N ASP A 52 -7.56 12.42 -0.10
CA ASP A 52 -9.00 12.29 -0.37
C ASP A 52 -9.22 11.87 -1.83
N ILE A 53 -9.73 10.66 -2.06
CA ILE A 53 -10.04 10.15 -3.39
C ILE A 53 -11.54 9.99 -3.52
N GLU A 54 -12.14 10.90 -4.29
CA GLU A 54 -13.56 10.97 -4.55
C GLU A 54 -13.91 10.25 -5.87
N ILE A 55 -14.65 9.16 -5.77
CA ILE A 55 -15.01 8.28 -6.89
C ILE A 55 -16.42 8.61 -7.36
N LYS A 56 -16.50 9.32 -8.51
CA LYS A 56 -17.75 9.81 -9.12
C LYS A 56 -18.13 9.09 -10.40
N SER A 57 -17.34 8.11 -10.84
CA SER A 57 -17.65 7.29 -12.00
C SER A 57 -18.03 5.87 -11.62
N GLN A 58 -19.07 5.35 -12.26
CA GLN A 58 -19.34 3.91 -12.27
C GLN A 58 -18.18 3.19 -12.98
N GLU A 59 -17.96 1.93 -12.63
CA GLU A 59 -16.93 1.06 -13.22
C GLU A 59 -15.48 1.57 -13.03
N ALA A 60 -15.28 2.57 -12.18
CA ALA A 60 -13.95 2.98 -11.76
C ALA A 60 -13.38 1.94 -10.80
N LYS A 61 -12.12 1.55 -11.05
CA LYS A 61 -11.31 0.77 -10.11
C LYS A 61 -10.17 1.63 -9.62
N VAL A 62 -10.07 1.78 -8.31
CA VAL A 62 -9.07 2.64 -7.67
C VAL A 62 -8.20 1.79 -6.76
N PHE A 63 -6.92 1.73 -7.05
CA PHE A 63 -5.92 1.07 -6.23
C PHE A 63 -5.09 2.13 -5.53
N ILE A 64 -4.88 1.97 -4.22
CA ILE A 64 -4.11 2.90 -3.40
C ILE A 64 -3.02 2.10 -2.72
N TYR A 65 -1.79 2.30 -3.18
CA TYR A 65 -0.62 1.59 -2.69
C TYR A 65 0.27 2.54 -1.90
N GLY A 66 0.62 2.14 -0.69
CA GLY A 66 1.46 2.95 0.20
C GLY A 66 2.62 2.16 0.76
N ILE A 67 3.82 2.75 0.73
CA ILE A 67 4.97 2.25 1.45
C ILE A 67 5.48 3.33 2.39
N TYR A 68 5.64 2.96 3.65
CA TYR A 68 6.21 3.82 4.68
C TYR A 68 7.48 3.18 5.22
N VAL A 69 8.56 3.94 5.23
CA VAL A 69 9.84 3.56 5.85
C VAL A 69 10.27 4.69 6.75
N GLY A 70 10.29 4.46 8.06
CA GLY A 70 10.69 5.47 9.04
C GLY A 70 11.88 5.02 9.88
N LYS A 71 12.84 5.92 10.07
CA LYS A 71 14.04 5.73 10.89
C LYS A 71 14.25 6.96 11.78
N LYS A 72 15.07 6.84 12.83
CA LYS A 72 15.62 7.96 13.64
C LYS A 72 14.76 9.23 13.73
N GLY A 73 13.73 9.22 14.56
CA GLY A 73 12.88 10.39 14.85
C GLY A 73 11.87 10.73 13.76
N ASP A 74 11.84 10.00 12.65
CA ASP A 74 10.83 10.19 11.60
C ASP A 74 9.41 10.09 12.19
N ASN A 75 8.55 11.03 11.79
CA ASN A 75 7.17 11.07 12.22
C ASN A 75 6.24 11.27 11.03
N PHE A 76 5.40 10.28 10.78
CA PHE A 76 4.43 10.27 9.70
C PHE A 76 3.01 10.30 10.24
N THR A 77 2.15 11.12 9.61
CA THR A 77 0.70 11.10 9.87
C THR A 77 -0.03 11.06 8.54
N LEU A 78 -0.77 9.99 8.29
CA LEU A 78 -1.52 9.79 7.05
C LEU A 78 -3.01 9.63 7.38
N ASN A 79 -3.81 10.46 6.73
CA ASN A 79 -5.26 10.30 6.67
C ASN A 79 -5.66 9.91 5.24
N THR A 80 -6.39 8.82 5.04
CA THR A 80 -6.90 8.44 3.71
C THR A 80 -8.41 8.41 3.68
N ILE A 81 -9.02 8.90 2.61
CA ILE A 81 -10.46 8.84 2.38
C ILE A 81 -10.72 8.17 1.02
N GLN A 82 -11.35 7.00 1.04
CA GLN A 82 -11.91 6.32 -0.12
C GLN A 82 -13.40 6.69 -0.22
N HIS A 83 -13.73 7.76 -0.95
CA HIS A 83 -15.10 8.28 -1.01
C HIS A 83 -15.84 7.82 -2.26
N HIS A 84 -16.68 6.80 -2.13
CA HIS A 84 -17.58 6.34 -3.19
C HIS A 84 -18.85 7.21 -3.21
N LYS A 85 -18.95 8.08 -4.23
CA LYS A 85 -20.14 8.90 -4.50
C LYS A 85 -21.18 8.18 -5.34
N ILE A 86 -20.74 7.23 -6.15
CA ILE A 86 -21.57 6.50 -7.11
C ILE A 86 -21.32 5.00 -7.04
N GLY A 87 -22.32 4.21 -7.45
CA GLY A 87 -22.31 2.76 -7.33
C GLY A 87 -21.42 2.05 -8.35
N ASN A 88 -21.36 0.73 -8.25
CA ASN A 88 -20.58 -0.15 -9.15
C ASN A 88 -19.12 0.30 -9.29
N SER A 89 -18.52 0.78 -8.20
CA SER A 89 -17.13 1.23 -8.17
C SER A 89 -16.32 0.38 -7.19
N ILE A 90 -15.02 0.25 -7.46
CA ILE A 90 -14.10 -0.57 -6.68
C ILE A 90 -13.00 0.31 -6.12
N SER A 91 -12.66 0.12 -4.83
CA SER A 91 -11.41 0.61 -4.27
C SER A 91 -10.68 -0.46 -3.47
N ASP A 92 -9.35 -0.53 -3.60
CA ASP A 92 -8.48 -1.42 -2.83
C ASP A 92 -7.25 -0.63 -2.36
N LEU A 93 -7.17 -0.44 -1.05
CA LEU A 93 -6.05 0.22 -0.39
C LEU A 93 -5.17 -0.82 0.30
N LEU A 94 -3.89 -0.81 -0.01
CA LEU A 94 -2.85 -1.55 0.70
C LEU A 94 -1.71 -0.59 1.08
N ILE A 95 -1.54 -0.38 2.39
CA ILE A 95 -0.43 0.39 2.94
C ILE A 95 0.43 -0.54 3.79
N LYS A 96 1.72 -0.57 3.51
CA LYS A 96 2.71 -1.28 4.31
C LYS A 96 3.73 -0.33 4.91
N GLY A 97 3.95 -0.42 6.22
CA GLY A 97 4.92 0.39 6.96
C GLY A 97 6.03 -0.47 7.56
N VAL A 98 7.25 0.02 7.52
CA VAL A 98 8.45 -0.58 8.14
C VAL A 98 9.14 0.51 8.95
N PHE A 99 9.24 0.33 10.25
CA PHE A 99 9.68 1.37 11.16
C PHE A 99 10.82 0.88 12.04
N PHE A 100 11.89 1.65 12.10
CA PHE A 100 13.11 1.40 12.86
C PHE A 100 13.24 2.41 13.99
N ASP A 101 14.22 2.18 14.87
CA ASP A 101 14.62 3.11 15.93
C ASP A 101 13.43 3.58 16.79
N ASP A 102 13.14 4.89 16.79
CA ASP A 102 12.07 5.58 17.52
C ASP A 102 11.02 6.21 16.59
N ALA A 103 10.92 5.70 15.35
CA ALA A 103 10.02 6.25 14.34
C ALA A 103 8.54 6.14 14.75
N LYS A 104 7.74 7.13 14.33
CA LYS A 104 6.31 7.26 14.65
C LYS A 104 5.46 7.27 13.39
N PHE A 105 4.37 6.50 13.40
CA PHE A 105 3.38 6.51 12.34
C PHE A 105 1.96 6.50 12.88
N ILE A 106 1.18 7.49 12.46
CA ILE A 106 -0.24 7.59 12.75
C ILE A 106 -0.99 7.45 11.43
N TYR A 107 -1.86 6.45 11.34
CA TYR A 107 -2.73 6.20 10.20
C TYR A 107 -4.19 6.26 10.62
N ASP A 108 -4.97 7.08 9.93
CA ASP A 108 -6.44 7.07 9.97
C ASP A 108 -6.98 6.84 8.55
N GLY A 109 -7.76 5.79 8.36
CA GLY A 109 -8.27 5.43 7.05
C GLY A 109 -9.78 5.33 7.04
N LEU A 110 -10.46 6.12 6.22
CA LEU A 110 -11.91 6.13 6.09
C LEU A 110 -12.34 5.60 4.72
N ILE A 111 -13.14 4.53 4.70
CA ILE A 111 -13.98 4.20 3.55
C ILE A 111 -15.34 4.86 3.76
N LYS A 112 -15.72 5.73 2.84
CA LYS A 112 -17.01 6.43 2.86
C LYS A 112 -17.85 6.03 1.65
N ILE A 113 -19.02 5.43 1.90
CA ILE A 113 -19.96 4.98 0.89
C ILE A 113 -21.25 5.80 1.00
N ASP A 114 -21.51 6.68 0.02
CA ASP A 114 -22.74 7.46 -0.02
C ASP A 114 -23.95 6.56 -0.35
N LYS A 115 -25.16 6.99 0.01
CA LYS A 115 -26.41 6.22 -0.20
C LYS A 115 -26.65 5.77 -1.65
N LYS A 116 -26.16 6.55 -2.62
CA LYS A 116 -26.28 6.24 -4.06
C LYS A 116 -25.20 5.25 -4.55
N ALA A 117 -24.19 4.96 -3.73
CA ALA A 117 -23.04 4.14 -4.08
C ALA A 117 -23.28 2.63 -3.90
N GLN A 118 -24.46 2.15 -4.31
CA GLN A 118 -24.82 0.73 -4.25
C GLN A 118 -23.90 -0.12 -5.15
N LYS A 119 -23.75 -1.39 -4.81
CA LYS A 119 -22.88 -2.38 -5.47
C LYS A 119 -21.41 -1.98 -5.50
N SER A 120 -20.99 -1.05 -4.65
CA SER A 120 -19.58 -0.69 -4.49
C SER A 120 -18.85 -1.76 -3.68
N ASN A 121 -17.57 -1.93 -3.99
CA ASN A 121 -16.70 -2.88 -3.31
C ASN A 121 -15.43 -2.16 -2.84
N ALA A 122 -15.20 -2.12 -1.53
CA ALA A 122 -14.10 -1.34 -0.95
C ALA A 122 -13.28 -2.17 0.04
N TYR A 123 -11.97 -2.15 -0.13
CA TYR A 123 -11.00 -2.80 0.74
C TYR A 123 -10.00 -1.80 1.27
N GLN A 124 -9.65 -1.94 2.54
CA GLN A 124 -8.60 -1.17 3.20
C GLN A 124 -7.74 -2.11 4.05
N LYS A 125 -6.45 -2.18 3.75
CA LYS A 125 -5.49 -2.96 4.52
C LYS A 125 -4.27 -2.13 4.87
N ASN A 126 -4.01 -1.96 6.17
CA ASN A 126 -2.81 -1.33 6.67
C ASN A 126 -1.99 -2.35 7.49
N GLN A 127 -0.74 -2.57 7.12
CA GLN A 127 0.14 -3.52 7.80
C GLN A 127 1.44 -2.84 8.19
N ASN A 128 1.84 -2.92 9.45
CA ASN A 128 3.03 -2.23 9.95
C ASN A 128 3.95 -3.22 10.66
N LEU A 129 5.23 -3.12 10.33
CA LEU A 129 6.32 -3.90 10.88
C LEU A 129 7.20 -3.00 11.74
N MET A 130 7.31 -3.33 13.02
CA MET A 130 8.12 -2.61 13.99
C MET A 130 9.44 -3.38 14.22
N LEU A 131 10.57 -2.74 13.99
CA LEU A 131 11.89 -3.35 14.17
C LEU A 131 12.58 -2.95 15.49
N SER A 132 11.97 -2.04 16.24
CA SER A 132 12.41 -1.63 17.56
C SER A 132 11.22 -1.53 18.52
N LYS A 133 11.49 -1.61 19.82
CA LYS A 133 10.50 -1.40 20.88
C LYS A 133 10.11 0.07 21.05
N ASP A 134 10.97 0.99 20.58
CA ASP A 134 10.76 2.43 20.71
C ASP A 134 9.88 3.02 19.58
N VAL A 135 9.61 2.22 18.55
CA VAL A 135 8.69 2.58 17.47
C VAL A 135 7.27 2.75 18.02
N PHE A 136 6.57 3.77 17.54
CA PHE A 136 5.15 3.98 17.84
C PHE A 136 4.30 3.95 16.58
N VAL A 137 3.33 3.03 16.52
CA VAL A 137 2.38 2.95 15.41
C VAL A 137 0.95 2.95 15.94
N SER A 138 0.14 3.88 15.46
CA SER A 138 -1.31 3.92 15.69
C SER A 138 -2.01 3.81 14.34
N SER A 139 -2.82 2.77 14.15
CA SER A 139 -3.53 2.53 12.89
C SER A 139 -5.02 2.33 13.15
N LYS A 140 -5.84 3.22 12.59
CA LYS A 140 -7.28 3.31 12.83
C LYS A 140 -8.05 3.26 11.51
N PRO A 141 -8.45 2.06 11.06
CA PRO A 141 -9.35 1.92 9.93
C PRO A 141 -10.82 2.12 10.35
N ASN A 142 -11.54 2.97 9.62
CA ASN A 142 -12.92 3.39 9.85
C ASN A 142 -13.79 3.14 8.60
N LEU A 143 -15.09 2.92 8.81
CA LEU A 143 -16.09 2.75 7.75
C LEU A 143 -17.29 3.66 8.02
N GLU A 144 -17.74 4.39 7.01
CA GLU A 144 -19.00 5.14 7.00
C GLU A 144 -19.84 4.67 5.80
N ILE A 145 -20.84 3.83 6.06
CA ILE A 145 -21.61 3.16 5.00
C ILE A 145 -23.08 3.56 5.08
N LEU A 146 -23.55 4.27 4.05
CA LEU A 146 -24.96 4.71 3.91
C LEU A 146 -25.73 3.92 2.83
N ALA A 147 -25.10 2.91 2.23
CA ALA A 147 -25.67 2.03 1.22
C ALA A 147 -25.92 0.63 1.78
N ASN A 148 -26.90 -0.10 1.23
CA ASN A 148 -27.34 -1.38 1.77
C ASN A 148 -26.71 -2.57 1.02
N ASP A 149 -26.56 -2.44 -0.30
CA ASP A 149 -26.01 -3.48 -1.17
C ASP A 149 -24.54 -3.17 -1.46
N VAL A 150 -23.63 -3.39 -0.51
CA VAL A 150 -22.20 -3.15 -0.68
C VAL A 150 -21.35 -4.18 0.02
N ARG A 151 -20.10 -4.31 -0.41
CA ARG A 151 -19.08 -5.09 0.29
C ARG A 151 -17.93 -4.18 0.70
N CYS A 152 -17.77 -4.00 2.00
CA CYS A 152 -16.68 -3.21 2.55
C CYS A 152 -15.94 -4.03 3.60
N THR A 153 -14.62 -4.05 3.52
CA THR A 153 -13.78 -4.70 4.51
C THR A 153 -12.58 -3.84 4.82
N HIS A 154 -12.19 -3.83 6.09
CA HIS A 154 -10.95 -3.24 6.52
C HIS A 154 -10.11 -4.23 7.32
N GLY A 155 -8.81 -3.99 7.40
CA GLY A 155 -7.89 -4.75 8.21
C GLY A 155 -6.70 -3.89 8.60
N SER A 156 -6.35 -3.94 9.87
CA SER A 156 -5.11 -3.34 10.36
C SER A 156 -4.33 -4.38 11.14
N THR A 157 -3.02 -4.46 10.88
CA THR A 157 -2.11 -5.33 11.63
C THR A 157 -0.85 -4.54 11.93
N THR A 158 -0.46 -4.49 13.19
CA THR A 158 0.79 -3.88 13.62
C THR A 158 1.49 -4.89 14.50
N GLY A 159 2.74 -5.19 14.20
CA GLY A 159 3.49 -6.20 14.93
C GLY A 159 4.98 -6.04 14.77
N GLN A 160 5.71 -6.69 15.69
CA GLN A 160 7.16 -6.77 15.60
C GLN A 160 7.59 -7.81 14.57
N LEU A 161 8.82 -7.66 14.09
CA LEU A 161 9.45 -8.69 13.27
C LEU A 161 9.53 -10.02 14.05
N ASP A 162 9.03 -11.09 13.42
CA ASP A 162 9.01 -12.43 14.01
C ASP A 162 10.43 -12.98 14.16
N GLN A 163 10.89 -13.01 15.41
CA GLN A 163 12.23 -13.48 15.74
C GLN A 163 12.44 -14.97 15.42
N THR A 164 11.37 -15.76 15.31
CA THR A 164 11.45 -17.16 14.87
C THR A 164 11.85 -17.25 13.40
N GLN A 165 11.32 -16.38 12.56
CA GLN A 165 11.68 -16.30 11.13
C GLN A 165 13.13 -15.82 10.96
N VAL A 166 13.54 -14.83 11.75
CA VAL A 166 14.93 -14.35 11.77
C VAL A 166 15.87 -15.49 12.19
N TYR A 167 15.56 -16.19 13.27
CA TYR A 167 16.35 -17.32 13.76
C TYR A 167 16.45 -18.43 12.71
N TYR A 168 15.33 -18.79 12.08
CA TYR A 168 15.31 -19.79 11.01
C TYR A 168 16.26 -19.43 9.87
N LEU A 169 16.23 -18.18 9.40
CA LEU A 169 17.13 -17.70 8.35
C LEU A 169 18.60 -17.71 8.80
N LYS A 170 18.89 -17.37 10.06
CA LYS A 170 20.24 -17.49 10.64
C LYS A 170 20.75 -18.93 10.62
N THR A 171 19.89 -19.93 10.87
CA THR A 171 20.29 -21.35 10.75
C THR A 171 20.67 -21.76 9.32
N ARG A 172 20.26 -21.00 8.31
CA ARG A 172 20.64 -21.18 6.90
C ARG A 172 21.92 -20.42 6.51
N GLY A 173 22.65 -19.89 7.49
CA GLY A 173 23.94 -19.22 7.30
C GLY A 173 23.84 -17.71 7.01
N LEU A 174 22.65 -17.11 7.15
CA LEU A 174 22.49 -15.66 7.01
C LEU A 174 22.89 -14.94 8.30
N THR A 175 23.50 -13.77 8.17
CA THR A 175 23.65 -12.85 9.29
C THR A 175 22.28 -12.34 9.71
N GLU A 176 22.17 -11.84 10.95
CA GLU A 176 20.92 -11.27 11.46
C GLU A 176 20.43 -10.11 10.58
N ASP A 177 21.33 -9.20 10.20
CA ASP A 177 21.05 -8.09 9.30
C ASP A 177 20.48 -8.56 7.95
N THR A 178 21.15 -9.51 7.29
CA THR A 178 20.69 -10.05 6.01
C THR A 178 19.35 -10.78 6.14
N ALA A 179 19.13 -11.50 7.25
CA ALA A 179 17.87 -12.18 7.52
C ALA A 179 16.71 -11.19 7.69
N GLN A 180 16.91 -10.14 8.51
CA GLN A 180 15.90 -9.09 8.70
C GLN A 180 15.60 -8.39 7.38
N LYS A 181 16.64 -8.01 6.63
CA LYS A 181 16.49 -7.38 5.31
C LYS A 181 15.66 -8.23 4.36
N LEU A 182 15.91 -9.54 4.27
CA LEU A 182 15.15 -10.44 3.42
C LEU A 182 13.67 -10.51 3.80
N LEU A 183 13.36 -10.53 5.11
CA LEU A 183 11.98 -10.54 5.59
C LEU A 183 11.27 -9.20 5.30
N ILE A 184 11.97 -8.08 5.47
CA ILE A 184 11.47 -6.74 5.13
C ILE A 184 11.19 -6.65 3.63
N GLU A 185 12.12 -7.08 2.78
CA GLU A 185 11.98 -7.09 1.32
C GLU A 185 10.78 -7.93 0.88
N GLY A 186 10.59 -9.12 1.45
CA GLY A 186 9.40 -9.93 1.21
C GLY A 186 8.12 -9.23 1.67
N PHE A 187 8.15 -8.58 2.84
CA PHE A 187 7.00 -7.86 3.38
C PHE A 187 6.58 -6.69 2.48
N VAL A 188 7.49 -5.79 2.09
CA VAL A 188 7.14 -4.66 1.20
C VAL A 188 6.95 -5.10 -0.26
N GLY A 189 7.55 -6.22 -0.65
CA GLY A 189 7.45 -6.86 -1.96
C GLY A 189 6.02 -7.03 -2.46
N ASP A 190 5.10 -7.38 -1.56
CA ASP A 190 3.67 -7.55 -1.89
C ASP A 190 3.04 -6.30 -2.53
N VAL A 191 3.44 -5.10 -2.10
CA VAL A 191 2.91 -3.86 -2.67
C VAL A 191 3.35 -3.70 -4.12
N PHE A 192 4.62 -4.03 -4.40
CA PHE A 192 5.16 -3.98 -5.75
C PHE A 192 4.55 -5.05 -6.65
N ASN A 193 4.39 -6.27 -6.15
CA ASN A 193 3.72 -7.34 -6.90
C ASN A 193 2.30 -6.90 -7.29
N LYS A 194 1.55 -6.29 -6.37
CA LYS A 194 0.23 -5.72 -6.67
C LYS A 194 0.31 -4.58 -7.69
N MET A 195 1.30 -3.70 -7.61
CA MET A 195 1.49 -2.64 -8.61
C MET A 195 1.75 -3.21 -10.00
N GLU A 196 2.65 -4.20 -10.11
CA GLU A 196 2.97 -4.89 -11.36
C GLU A 196 1.76 -5.61 -11.94
N GLU A 197 1.00 -6.35 -11.11
CA GLU A 197 -0.25 -7.00 -11.49
C GLU A 197 -1.28 -6.04 -12.07
N ASN A 198 -1.30 -4.80 -11.59
CA ASN A 198 -2.20 -3.75 -12.07
C ASN A 198 -1.60 -2.88 -13.18
N GLY A 199 -0.40 -3.22 -13.70
CA GLY A 199 0.19 -2.59 -14.87
C GLY A 199 1.19 -1.46 -14.59
N VAL A 200 1.66 -1.31 -13.34
CA VAL A 200 2.72 -0.36 -12.96
C VAL A 200 4.00 -1.14 -12.65
N ASP A 201 4.93 -1.09 -13.60
CA ASP A 201 6.31 -1.54 -13.41
C ASP A 201 7.23 -0.32 -13.47
N ASP A 202 7.54 0.26 -12.30
CA ASP A 202 8.46 1.38 -12.17
C ASP A 202 9.72 0.94 -11.39
N PRO A 203 10.81 0.59 -12.10
CA PRO A 203 12.04 0.13 -11.46
C PRO A 203 12.68 1.22 -10.59
N VAL A 204 12.42 2.50 -10.85
CA VAL A 204 12.99 3.61 -10.06
C VAL A 204 12.34 3.70 -8.68
N ILE A 205 11.02 3.47 -8.60
CA ILE A 205 10.32 3.40 -7.30
C ILE A 205 10.82 2.21 -6.49
N LEU A 206 10.98 1.07 -7.14
CA LEU A 206 11.52 -0.16 -6.54
C LEU A 206 12.93 0.04 -5.97
N GLU A 207 13.86 0.59 -6.75
CA GLU A 207 15.22 0.84 -6.31
C GLU A 207 15.29 1.84 -5.15
N ARG A 208 14.52 2.94 -5.23
CA ARG A 208 14.49 3.96 -4.17
C ARG A 208 14.05 3.38 -2.83
N ILE A 209 13.09 2.47 -2.84
CA ILE A 209 12.55 1.88 -1.62
C ILE A 209 13.49 0.80 -1.08
N ARG A 210 14.12 -0.01 -1.95
CA ARG A 210 15.17 -0.94 -1.51
C ARG A 210 16.33 -0.22 -0.82
N GLN A 211 16.68 0.97 -1.31
CA GLN A 211 17.70 1.82 -0.69
C GLN A 211 17.24 2.40 0.66
N SER A 212 15.95 2.69 0.85
CA SER A 212 15.44 3.22 2.13
C SER A 212 15.27 2.14 3.20
N THR A 213 15.02 0.89 2.80
CA THR A 213 14.93 -0.27 3.71
C THR A 213 16.27 -0.92 4.05
N THR A 214 17.34 -0.61 3.31
CA THR A 214 18.73 -0.99 3.65
C THR A 214 19.30 0.00 4.67
#